data_AF-A0A8H4TVL0-F1
#
_entry.id   AF-A0A8H4TVL0-F1
#
_cell.length_a   1.000
_cell.length_b   1.000
_cell.length_c   1.000
_cell.angle_alpha   90.00
_cell.angle_beta   90.00
_cell.angle_gamma   90.00
#
_symmetry.space_group_name_H-M   'P 1'
#
loop_
_entity.id
_entity.type
_entity.pdbx_description
1 polymer ?
#
loop_
_entity_poly.entity_id
_entity_poly.type
_entity_poly.pdbx_seq_one_letter_code
_entity_poly.pdbx_strand_id
1 'polypeptide(L)'
;MDRQTQSPVIVSSSQGGMDIETVAKETPDAIRTTPIDINTGVTDEIARSIATDLGFSAQCVEDAKNTIQNLYKVFLEKDATQIEINPLTETSDHQVLAMDAKLGFDDNAEFRQKEVFSWRDTTQEDADEVKAAEHGLNFIKLDGDIGCLVNGAGLAMATMDIIKL
;
A
#
# COMPACT_ATOMS: atom_id res chain seq x y z
N MET A 1 1.97 -2.08 7.00
CA MET A 1 2.31 -3.04 8.08
C MET A 1 1.14 -4.00 8.24
N ASP A 2 1.39 -5.31 8.27
CA ASP A 2 0.32 -6.28 8.55
C ASP A 2 -0.05 -6.21 10.04
N ARG A 3 -1.35 -6.03 10.31
CA ARG A 3 -1.85 -5.82 11.67
C ARG A 3 -1.85 -7.11 12.49
N GLN A 4 -1.92 -8.26 11.85
CA GLN A 4 -1.96 -9.55 12.55
C GLN A 4 -0.57 -9.94 13.07
N THR A 5 0.44 -9.81 12.21
CA THR A 5 1.84 -10.11 12.53
C THR A 5 2.59 -8.94 13.15
N GLN A 6 2.01 -7.73 13.11
CA GLN A 6 2.66 -6.48 13.55
C GLN A 6 4.01 -6.25 12.84
N SER A 7 4.13 -6.71 11.60
CA SER A 7 5.36 -6.67 10.83
C SER A 7 5.11 -6.24 9.38
N PRO A 8 6.11 -5.69 8.67
CA PRO A 8 6.02 -5.54 7.23
C PRO A 8 5.87 -6.90 6.55
N VAL A 9 5.08 -6.95 5.48
CA VAL A 9 4.91 -8.16 4.66
C VAL A 9 5.10 -7.78 3.20
N ILE A 10 5.67 -8.68 2.42
CA ILE A 10 5.66 -8.59 0.95
C ILE A 10 4.63 -9.59 0.44
N VAL A 11 3.66 -9.08 -0.31
CA VAL A 11 2.66 -9.88 -1.01
C VAL A 11 3.05 -9.92 -2.48
N SER A 12 3.16 -11.11 -3.05
CA SER A 12 3.62 -11.33 -4.42
C SER A 12 2.72 -12.34 -5.14
N SER A 13 2.43 -12.10 -6.41
CA SER A 13 1.72 -13.03 -7.28
C SER A 13 2.27 -12.97 -8.70
N SER A 14 2.42 -14.12 -9.34
CA SER A 14 2.80 -14.21 -10.76
C SER A 14 1.67 -13.79 -11.71
N GLN A 15 0.46 -13.59 -11.19
CA GLN A 15 -0.69 -13.08 -11.97
C GLN A 15 -0.75 -11.55 -11.95
N GLY A 16 0.26 -10.90 -12.53
CA GLY A 16 0.31 -9.44 -12.67
C GLY A 16 -0.71 -8.87 -13.64
N GLY A 17 -1.03 -7.59 -13.51
CA GLY A 17 -1.99 -6.87 -14.37
C GLY A 17 -3.46 -7.14 -14.04
N MET A 18 -3.74 -7.81 -12.92
CA MET A 18 -5.08 -8.05 -12.40
C MET A 18 -5.22 -7.45 -11.00
N ASP A 19 -6.46 -7.20 -10.61
CA ASP A 19 -6.83 -6.78 -9.26
C ASP A 19 -6.49 -7.87 -8.24
N ILE A 20 -5.66 -7.54 -7.25
CA ILE A 20 -5.10 -8.54 -6.31
C ILE A 20 -6.18 -9.15 -5.41
N GLU A 21 -7.23 -8.39 -5.10
CA GLU A 21 -8.40 -8.84 -4.34
C GLU A 21 -9.20 -9.91 -5.11
N THR A 22 -9.24 -9.80 -6.44
CA THR A 22 -9.86 -10.80 -7.32
C THR A 22 -9.01 -12.07 -7.34
N VAL A 23 -7.69 -11.95 -7.49
CA VAL A 23 -6.76 -13.09 -7.41
C VAL A 23 -6.91 -13.80 -6.05
N ALA A 24 -6.99 -13.06 -4.96
CA ALA A 24 -7.13 -13.62 -3.61
C ALA A 24 -8.41 -14.44 -3.42
N LYS A 25 -9.49 -14.10 -4.13
CA LYS A 25 -10.77 -14.81 -4.07
C LYS A 25 -10.80 -16.03 -4.98
N GLU A 26 -10.28 -15.89 -6.20
CA GLU A 26 -10.42 -16.92 -7.25
C GLU A 26 -9.28 -17.93 -7.25
N THR A 27 -8.05 -17.46 -7.02
CA THR A 27 -6.82 -18.28 -7.00
C THR A 27 -5.91 -17.89 -5.83
N PRO A 28 -6.34 -18.12 -4.58
CA PRO A 28 -5.56 -17.75 -3.40
C PRO A 28 -4.15 -18.35 -3.37
N ASP A 29 -3.97 -19.55 -3.96
CA ASP A 29 -2.66 -20.23 -4.06
C ASP A 29 -1.67 -19.49 -4.96
N ALA A 30 -2.13 -18.54 -5.80
CA ALA A 30 -1.28 -17.69 -6.62
C ALA A 30 -0.69 -16.51 -5.82
N ILE A 31 -1.11 -16.31 -4.57
CA ILE A 31 -0.62 -15.25 -3.69
C ILE A 31 0.33 -15.84 -2.66
N ARG A 32 1.53 -15.29 -2.60
CA ARG A 32 2.49 -15.59 -1.55
C ARG A 32 2.67 -14.37 -0.66
N THR A 33 2.50 -14.58 0.64
CA THR A 33 2.76 -13.58 1.68
C THR A 33 4.05 -13.94 2.41
N THR A 34 5.04 -13.06 2.34
CA THR A 34 6.35 -13.23 2.97
C THR A 34 6.49 -12.21 4.11
N PRO A 35 6.42 -12.63 5.38
CA PRO A 35 6.69 -11.76 6.52
C PRO A 35 8.14 -11.30 6.54
N ILE A 36 8.36 -10.04 6.87
CA ILE A 36 9.69 -9.43 6.94
C ILE A 36 9.96 -8.97 8.37
N ASP A 37 11.04 -9.48 8.97
CA ASP A 37 11.55 -8.94 10.22
C ASP A 37 12.08 -7.51 10.01
N ILE A 38 11.57 -6.55 10.76
CA ILE A 38 11.89 -5.13 10.55
C ILE A 38 13.34 -4.78 10.89
N ASN A 39 14.01 -5.57 11.74
CA ASN A 39 15.39 -5.31 12.14
C ASN A 39 16.38 -5.84 11.10
N THR A 40 16.02 -6.96 10.45
CA THR A 40 16.84 -7.64 9.44
C THR A 40 16.56 -7.11 8.04
N GLY A 41 15.30 -6.77 7.75
CA GLY A 41 14.83 -6.33 6.44
C GLY A 41 14.80 -7.45 5.40
N VAL A 42 14.79 -7.05 4.13
CA VAL A 42 14.72 -7.98 2.99
C VAL A 42 16.13 -8.46 2.60
N THR A 43 16.46 -9.69 3.00
CA THR A 43 17.72 -10.32 2.64
C THR A 43 17.76 -10.72 1.16
N ASP A 44 18.97 -10.95 0.64
CA ASP A 44 19.16 -11.46 -0.73
C ASP A 44 18.44 -12.78 -0.97
N GLU A 45 18.39 -13.68 0.02
CA GLU A 45 17.70 -14.96 -0.08
C GLU A 45 16.18 -14.76 -0.23
N ILE A 46 15.59 -13.89 0.60
CA ILE A 46 14.16 -13.57 0.55
C ILE A 46 13.81 -12.94 -0.80
N ALA A 47 14.56 -11.90 -1.21
CA ALA A 47 14.27 -11.20 -2.46
C ALA A 47 14.46 -12.09 -3.70
N ARG A 48 15.47 -12.97 -3.73
CA ARG A 48 15.65 -13.96 -4.82
C ARG A 48 14.53 -14.97 -4.85
N SER A 49 14.09 -15.46 -3.69
CA SER A 49 12.94 -16.37 -3.61
C SER A 49 11.70 -15.72 -4.19
N ILE A 50 11.38 -14.49 -3.78
CA ILE A 50 10.21 -13.75 -4.30
C ILE A 50 10.34 -13.51 -5.80
N ALA A 51 11.50 -13.07 -6.30
CA ALA A 51 11.72 -12.86 -7.73
C ALA A 51 11.52 -14.15 -8.55
N THR A 52 11.99 -15.29 -8.02
CA THR A 52 11.82 -16.59 -8.67
C THR A 52 10.34 -17.02 -8.65
N ASP A 53 9.65 -16.83 -7.54
CA ASP A 53 8.22 -17.19 -7.38
C ASP A 53 7.32 -16.33 -8.29
N LEU A 54 7.72 -15.08 -8.55
CA LEU A 54 7.07 -14.19 -9.52
C LEU A 54 7.29 -14.63 -10.98
N GLY A 55 8.22 -15.55 -11.23
CA GLY A 55 8.48 -16.10 -12.56
C GLY A 55 9.48 -15.30 -13.41
N PHE A 56 10.29 -14.42 -12.81
CA PHE A 56 11.36 -13.73 -13.55
C PHE A 56 12.37 -14.71 -14.13
N SER A 57 12.86 -14.42 -15.34
CA SER A 57 13.91 -15.22 -15.97
C SER A 57 15.21 -15.17 -15.16
N ALA A 58 16.06 -16.18 -15.33
CA ALA A 58 17.34 -16.25 -14.62
C ALA A 58 18.24 -15.01 -14.86
N GLN A 59 18.08 -14.34 -16.01
CA GLN A 59 18.78 -13.10 -16.35
C GLN A 59 18.27 -11.91 -15.53
N CYS A 60 16.97 -11.90 -15.20
CA CYS A 60 16.30 -10.81 -14.49
C CYS A 60 16.22 -11.00 -12.97
N VAL A 61 16.50 -12.19 -12.44
CA VAL A 61 16.38 -12.47 -10.99
C VAL A 61 17.20 -11.50 -10.14
N GLU A 62 18.42 -11.12 -10.54
CA GLU A 62 19.21 -10.14 -9.77
C GLU A 62 18.59 -8.75 -9.77
N ASP A 63 18.07 -8.32 -10.92
CA ASP A 63 17.47 -7.00 -11.09
C ASP A 63 16.13 -6.92 -10.35
N ALA A 64 15.32 -7.97 -10.42
CA ALA A 64 14.09 -8.11 -9.65
C ALA A 64 14.38 -8.14 -8.14
N LYS A 65 15.40 -8.89 -7.70
CA LYS A 65 15.85 -8.92 -6.31
C LYS A 65 16.21 -7.52 -5.82
N ASN A 66 17.04 -6.79 -6.58
CA ASN A 66 17.43 -5.42 -6.23
C ASN A 66 16.23 -4.49 -6.19
N THR A 67 15.29 -4.63 -7.13
CA THR A 67 14.05 -3.84 -7.17
C THR A 67 13.20 -4.08 -5.92
N ILE A 68 12.99 -5.34 -5.54
CA ILE A 68 12.23 -5.72 -4.33
C ILE A 68 12.90 -5.13 -3.06
N GLN A 69 14.23 -5.22 -2.95
CA GLN A 69 14.98 -4.64 -1.83
C GLN A 69 14.86 -3.10 -1.80
N ASN A 70 14.93 -2.44 -2.97
CA ASN A 70 14.77 -1.00 -3.07
C ASN A 70 13.35 -0.55 -2.72
N LEU A 71 12.32 -1.28 -3.13
CA LEU A 71 10.93 -0.98 -2.75
C LEU A 71 10.75 -1.09 -1.24
N TYR A 72 11.31 -2.12 -0.60
CA TYR A 72 11.29 -2.23 0.85
C TYR A 72 12.05 -1.09 1.54
N LYS A 73 13.18 -0.66 0.97
CA LYS A 73 13.91 0.50 1.46
C LYS A 73 13.07 1.78 1.37
N VAL A 74 12.40 2.02 0.25
CA VAL A 74 11.46 3.15 0.10
C VAL A 74 10.34 3.06 1.12
N PHE A 75 9.79 1.86 1.35
CA PHE A 75 8.74 1.63 2.33
C PHE A 75 9.15 2.11 3.73
N LEU A 76 10.36 1.76 4.17
CA LEU A 76 10.88 2.19 5.47
C LEU A 76 11.27 3.68 5.49
N GLU A 77 12.02 4.14 4.50
CA GLU A 77 12.59 5.50 4.50
C GLU A 77 11.54 6.61 4.32
N LYS A 78 10.44 6.31 3.63
CA LYS A 78 9.36 7.26 3.35
C LYS A 78 8.13 7.09 4.24
N ASP A 79 8.20 6.24 5.26
CA ASP A 79 7.07 5.90 6.13
C ASP A 79 5.83 5.49 5.31
N ALA A 80 6.04 4.62 4.32
CA ALA A 80 4.94 4.12 3.50
C ALA A 80 4.08 3.15 4.31
N THR A 81 2.77 3.20 4.11
CA THR A 81 1.83 2.22 4.65
C THR A 81 1.64 1.05 3.69
N GLN A 82 1.75 1.32 2.38
CA GLN A 82 1.62 0.37 1.29
C GLN A 82 2.43 0.85 0.07
N ILE A 83 3.09 -0.09 -0.61
CA ILE A 83 3.64 0.10 -1.95
C ILE A 83 3.12 -1.05 -2.81
N GLU A 84 2.39 -0.71 -3.87
CA GLU A 84 1.87 -1.66 -4.84
C GLU A 84 2.50 -1.36 -6.19
N ILE A 85 3.14 -2.37 -6.78
CA ILE A 85 3.64 -2.32 -8.16
C ILE A 85 2.87 -3.33 -8.98
N ASN A 86 2.05 -2.86 -9.91
CA ASN A 86 1.18 -3.74 -10.68
C ASN A 86 0.95 -3.22 -12.11
N PRO A 87 1.67 -3.76 -13.12
CA PRO A 87 2.59 -4.89 -13.06
C PRO A 87 4.06 -4.50 -12.79
N LEU A 88 4.80 -5.40 -12.13
CA LEU A 88 6.26 -5.45 -12.14
C LEU A 88 6.69 -6.42 -13.25
N THR A 89 7.32 -5.94 -14.31
CA THR A 89 7.45 -6.65 -15.59
C THR A 89 8.90 -6.84 -16.02
N GLU A 90 9.17 -7.99 -16.65
CA GLU A 90 10.36 -8.22 -17.45
C GLU A 90 10.13 -7.78 -18.91
N THR A 91 10.96 -6.88 -19.43
CA THR A 91 10.92 -6.46 -20.83
C THR A 91 11.57 -7.49 -21.75
N SER A 92 11.34 -7.38 -23.07
CA SER A 92 12.02 -8.22 -24.08
C SER A 92 13.55 -8.18 -24.00
N ASP A 93 14.10 -7.06 -23.51
CA ASP A 93 15.54 -6.84 -23.39
C ASP A 93 16.08 -7.25 -22.01
N HIS A 94 15.32 -8.06 -21.24
CA HIS A 94 15.67 -8.55 -19.92
C HIS A 94 15.97 -7.45 -18.88
N GLN A 95 15.06 -6.46 -18.80
CA GLN A 95 15.07 -5.44 -17.75
C GLN A 95 13.84 -5.59 -16.87
N VAL A 96 13.97 -5.30 -15.58
CA VAL A 96 12.83 -5.29 -14.64
C VAL A 96 12.32 -3.87 -14.48
N LEU A 97 11.03 -3.66 -14.79
CA LEU A 97 10.39 -2.35 -14.74
C LEU A 97 9.10 -2.38 -13.92
N ALA A 98 8.94 -1.40 -13.05
CA ALA A 98 7.65 -1.06 -12.45
C ALA A 98 6.83 -0.25 -13.46
N MET A 99 5.82 -0.86 -14.06
CA MET A 99 5.01 -0.22 -15.11
C MET A 99 3.97 0.73 -14.53
N ASP A 100 3.44 0.40 -13.35
CA ASP A 100 2.55 1.24 -12.57
C ASP A 100 2.85 1.07 -11.08
N ALA A 101 2.62 2.13 -10.31
CA ALA A 101 2.93 2.17 -8.90
C ALA A 101 1.89 2.99 -8.13
N LYS A 102 1.39 2.41 -7.04
CA LYS A 102 0.54 3.10 -6.06
C LYS A 102 1.19 3.04 -4.69
N LEU A 103 1.45 4.20 -4.11
CA LEU A 103 2.08 4.34 -2.81
C LEU A 103 1.13 5.05 -1.85
N GLY A 104 0.96 4.48 -0.66
CA GLY A 104 0.30 5.10 0.47
C GLY A 104 1.33 5.43 1.56
N PHE A 105 1.13 6.55 2.25
CA PHE A 105 2.03 7.04 3.31
C PHE A 105 1.29 7.17 4.65
N ASP A 106 2.03 7.15 5.76
CA ASP A 106 1.46 7.37 7.09
C ASP A 106 1.31 8.87 7.34
N ASP A 107 0.07 9.36 7.44
CA ASP A 107 -0.25 10.76 7.75
C ASP A 107 0.40 11.22 9.07
N ASN A 108 0.59 10.31 10.04
CA ASN A 108 1.25 10.64 11.30
C ASN A 108 2.76 10.90 11.15
N ALA A 109 3.35 10.54 10.00
CA ALA A 109 4.76 10.78 9.70
C ALA A 109 4.99 12.12 8.99
N GLU A 110 3.95 12.92 8.71
CA GLU A 110 4.05 14.22 8.02
C GLU A 110 5.12 15.14 8.64
N PHE A 111 5.29 15.11 9.96
CA PHE A 111 6.26 15.96 10.64
C PHE A 111 7.71 15.70 10.20
N ARG A 112 8.04 14.47 9.76
CA ARG A 112 9.38 14.05 9.31
C ARG A 112 9.47 13.77 7.80
N GLN A 113 8.34 13.62 7.11
CA GLN A 113 8.27 13.34 5.67
C GLN A 113 7.88 14.57 4.82
N LYS A 114 8.46 15.74 5.10
CA LYS A 114 8.05 17.01 4.46
C LYS A 114 8.10 17.01 2.93
N GLU A 115 9.06 16.28 2.35
CA GLU A 115 9.15 16.12 0.89
C GLU A 115 7.94 15.36 0.33
N VAL A 116 7.57 14.22 0.92
CA VAL A 116 6.44 13.40 0.45
C VAL A 116 5.14 14.18 0.51
N PHE A 117 4.89 14.86 1.63
CA PHE A 117 3.66 15.63 1.82
C PHE A 117 3.63 16.91 0.96
N SER A 118 4.77 17.36 0.42
CA SER A 118 4.80 18.43 -0.58
C SER A 118 4.26 18.00 -1.95
N TRP A 119 4.15 16.70 -2.21
CA TRP A 119 3.57 16.15 -3.45
C TRP A 119 2.05 15.97 -3.37
N ARG A 120 1.43 16.25 -2.22
CA ARG A 120 -0.02 16.11 -2.04
C ARG A 120 -0.76 17.03 -3.01
N ASP A 121 -1.57 16.43 -3.87
CA ASP A 121 -2.46 17.12 -4.79
C ASP A 121 -3.89 17.05 -4.27
N THR A 122 -4.33 18.12 -3.60
CA THR A 122 -5.68 18.21 -3.03
C THR A 122 -6.79 18.24 -4.07
N THR A 123 -6.47 18.41 -5.36
CA THR A 123 -7.46 18.37 -6.44
C THR A 123 -7.98 16.96 -6.72
N GLN A 124 -7.28 15.93 -6.23
CA GLN A 124 -7.69 14.53 -6.31
C GLN A 124 -8.53 14.07 -5.10
N GLU A 125 -8.73 14.95 -4.10
CA GLU A 125 -9.46 14.66 -2.86
C GLU A 125 -10.85 15.31 -2.89
N ASP A 126 -11.75 14.87 -2.00
CA ASP A 126 -13.04 15.54 -1.83
C ASP A 126 -12.84 16.93 -1.19
N ALA A 127 -13.37 17.97 -1.84
CA ALA A 127 -13.17 19.35 -1.40
C ALA A 127 -13.76 19.65 -0.01
N ASP A 128 -14.83 18.95 0.39
CA ASP A 128 -15.43 19.09 1.71
C ASP A 128 -14.52 18.46 2.78
N GLU A 129 -13.87 17.33 2.48
CA GLU A 129 -12.90 16.68 3.37
C GLU A 129 -11.62 17.52 3.55
N VAL A 130 -11.07 18.07 2.46
CA VAL A 130 -9.90 18.96 2.51
C VAL A 130 -10.20 20.18 3.39
N LYS A 131 -11.35 20.83 3.18
CA LYS A 131 -11.76 21.98 3.97
C LYS A 131 -11.97 21.64 5.45
N ALA A 132 -12.53 20.48 5.75
CA ALA A 132 -12.69 20.02 7.12
C ALA A 132 -11.32 19.79 7.80
N ALA A 133 -10.37 19.20 7.08
CA ALA A 133 -9.02 18.94 7.59
C ALA A 133 -8.27 20.24 7.94
N GLU A 134 -8.45 21.32 7.17
CA GLU A 134 -7.89 22.66 7.49
C GLU A 134 -8.36 23.19 8.85
N HIS A 135 -9.52 22.73 9.32
CA HIS A 135 -10.10 23.08 10.62
C HIS A 135 -9.86 22.00 11.69
N GLY A 136 -9.05 20.98 11.41
CA GLY A 136 -8.78 19.87 12.32
C GLY A 136 -9.98 18.95 12.54
N LEU A 137 -10.89 18.87 11.55
CA LEU A 137 -12.06 18.00 11.57
C LEU A 137 -11.84 16.81 10.65
N ASN A 138 -12.25 15.62 11.11
CA ASN A 138 -12.41 14.46 10.25
C ASN A 138 -13.84 14.47 9.70
N PHE A 139 -13.97 14.66 8.38
CA PHE A 139 -15.25 14.65 7.68
C PHE A 139 -15.24 13.50 6.68
N ILE A 140 -16.38 12.81 6.54
CA ILE A 140 -16.59 11.77 5.55
C ILE A 140 -17.97 12.01 4.96
N LYS A 141 -18.04 12.12 3.64
CA LYS A 141 -19.30 12.30 2.94
C LYS A 141 -19.99 10.95 2.72
N LEU A 142 -21.27 10.89 3.06
CA LEU A 142 -22.11 9.72 2.84
C LEU A 142 -23.35 10.11 2.06
N ASP A 143 -23.90 9.16 1.30
CA ASP A 143 -25.16 9.32 0.60
C ASP A 143 -26.33 9.17 1.58
N GLY A 144 -26.81 10.30 2.10
CA GLY A 144 -27.93 10.38 3.04
C GLY A 144 -28.46 11.81 3.21
N ASP A 145 -29.45 11.97 4.07
CA ASP A 145 -30.12 13.25 4.38
C ASP A 145 -29.94 13.70 5.85
N ILE A 146 -29.24 12.91 6.67
CA ILE A 146 -28.94 13.19 8.07
C ILE A 146 -27.44 13.44 8.26
N GLY A 147 -27.08 14.64 8.73
CA GLY A 147 -25.72 14.98 9.13
C GLY A 147 -25.43 14.65 10.60
N CYS A 148 -24.26 14.09 10.89
CA CYS A 148 -23.82 13.77 12.25
C CYS A 148 -22.57 14.58 12.63
N LEU A 149 -22.60 15.27 13.77
CA LEU A 149 -21.42 15.93 14.36
C LEU A 149 -21.15 15.31 15.72
N VAL A 150 -20.03 14.60 15.85
CA VAL A 150 -19.74 13.75 16.99
C VAL A 150 -18.27 13.87 17.40
N ASN A 151 -17.99 13.84 18.70
CA ASN A 151 -16.63 13.82 19.23
C ASN A 151 -16.09 12.38 19.32
N GLY A 152 -15.14 12.06 18.45
CA GLY A 152 -14.42 10.78 18.45
C GLY A 152 -14.96 9.77 17.43
N ALA A 153 -14.03 9.12 16.71
CA ALA A 153 -14.36 8.23 15.59
C ALA A 153 -15.26 7.05 15.98
N GLY A 154 -15.02 6.43 17.14
CA GLY A 154 -15.84 5.29 17.61
C GLY A 154 -17.28 5.67 17.90
N LEU A 155 -17.52 6.84 18.53
CA LEU A 155 -18.87 7.32 18.80
C LEU A 155 -19.58 7.76 17.52
N ALA A 156 -18.84 8.35 16.57
CA ALA A 156 -19.35 8.72 15.26
C ALA A 156 -19.88 7.49 14.51
N MET A 157 -19.09 6.40 14.43
CA MET A 157 -19.52 5.14 13.81
C MET A 157 -20.76 4.55 14.50
N ALA A 158 -20.76 4.47 15.84
CA ALA A 158 -21.91 3.95 16.57
C ALA A 158 -23.19 4.78 16.37
N THR A 159 -23.05 6.11 16.23
CA THR A 159 -24.19 7.01 15.96
C THR A 159 -24.75 6.76 14.56
N MET A 160 -23.89 6.61 13.56
CA MET A 160 -24.30 6.27 12.19
C MET A 160 -24.99 4.90 12.13
N ASP A 161 -24.46 3.90 12.83
CA ASP A 161 -25.05 2.56 12.90
C ASP A 161 -26.47 2.59 13.52
N ILE A 162 -26.68 3.38 14.58
CA ILE A 162 -27.99 3.54 15.22
C ILE A 162 -28.99 4.23 14.29
N ILE A 163 -28.56 5.23 13.51
CA ILE A 163 -29.44 5.96 12.57
C ILE A 163 -29.89 5.07 11.41
N LYS A 164 -29.07 4.10 11.01
CA LYS A 164 -29.35 3.18 9.89
C LYS A 164 -30.36 2.07 10.26
N LEU A 165 -30.63 1.86 11.55
CA LEU A 165 -31.68 0.94 12.04
C LEU A 165 -33.09 1.47 11.75
#